data_AF-A0A1E7IQC4-F1
#
_entry.id   AF-A0A1E7IQC4-F1
#
_cell.length_a   1.000
_cell.length_b   1.000
_cell.length_c   1.000
_cell.angle_alpha   90.00
_cell.angle_beta   90.00
_cell.angle_gamma   90.00
#
_symmetry.space_group_name_H-M   'P 1'
#
loop_
_entity.id
_entity.type
_entity.pdbx_description
1 polymer ?
#
loop_
_entity_poly.entity_id
_entity_poly.type
_entity_poly.pdbx_seq_one_letter_code
_entity_poly.pdbx_strand_id
1 'polypeptide(L)'
;MREDIIRDVLIVMIAMTGVLVLAMVATAAPVITSHENNVTGAREHVPLDYGTTVLFSAAADESVTWTWTLDGVDQSVPHDNYTHTFTAGFGYYAVTVNATNTNGTDLHTWGIWENIETSAETVPTFTDTSYQMLLDSIDYPPNMEDFGKAMAHPFVQMLGVIFYLFIFGIPLLMMYIRQDNMTLPTTLLLLFGSIIIFMLPPQWQIIAGALMTLGFVGILFKLYKERER
;
A
#
# COMPACT_ATOMS: atom_id res chain seq x y z
N MET A 1 -36.10 -28.83 -86.57
CA MET A 1 -37.13 -28.16 -85.74
C MET A 1 -37.21 -28.72 -84.32
N ARG A 2 -37.39 -30.03 -84.09
CA ARG A 2 -37.43 -30.59 -82.71
C ARG A 2 -36.04 -30.68 -82.05
N GLU A 3 -34.99 -30.95 -82.82
CA GLU A 3 -33.61 -31.03 -82.32
C GLU A 3 -32.99 -29.68 -82.00
N ASP A 4 -33.29 -28.65 -82.80
CA ASP A 4 -32.78 -27.28 -82.57
C ASP A 4 -33.28 -26.71 -81.24
N ILE A 5 -34.56 -26.94 -80.92
CA ILE A 5 -35.18 -26.49 -79.66
C ILE A 5 -34.56 -27.20 -78.46
N ILE A 6 -34.25 -28.50 -78.55
CA ILE A 6 -33.66 -29.26 -77.45
C ILE A 6 -32.22 -28.79 -77.17
N ARG A 7 -31.45 -28.49 -78.22
CA ARG A 7 -30.08 -27.99 -78.10
C ARG A 7 -30.04 -26.61 -77.45
N ASP A 8 -30.94 -25.71 -77.83
CA ASP A 8 -31.00 -24.36 -77.26
C ASP A 8 -31.45 -24.38 -75.79
N VAL A 9 -32.42 -25.24 -75.44
CA VAL A 9 -32.84 -25.42 -74.04
C VAL A 9 -31.72 -26.01 -73.18
N LEU A 10 -30.94 -26.95 -73.71
CA LEU A 10 -29.80 -27.54 -73.00
C LEU A 10 -28.69 -26.51 -72.75
N ILE A 11 -28.39 -25.67 -73.74
CA ILE A 11 -27.39 -24.59 -73.61
C ILE A 11 -27.83 -23.56 -72.58
N VAL A 12 -29.11 -23.17 -72.59
CA VAL A 12 -29.67 -22.24 -71.59
C VAL A 12 -29.66 -22.86 -70.20
N MET A 13 -30.03 -24.14 -70.05
CA MET A 13 -29.91 -24.82 -68.76
C MET A 13 -28.46 -24.87 -68.28
N ILE A 14 -27.50 -25.31 -69.10
CA ILE A 14 -26.07 -25.37 -68.71
C ILE A 14 -25.52 -23.97 -68.37
N ALA A 15 -25.90 -22.94 -69.13
CA ALA A 15 -25.52 -21.56 -68.81
C ALA A 15 -26.16 -21.08 -67.51
N MET A 16 -27.42 -21.41 -67.25
CA MET A 16 -28.14 -21.03 -66.02
C MET A 16 -27.60 -21.78 -64.80
N THR A 17 -27.27 -23.07 -64.92
CA THR A 17 -26.60 -23.84 -63.86
C THR A 17 -25.16 -23.36 -63.65
N GLY A 18 -24.45 -22.99 -64.72
CA GLY A 18 -23.11 -22.41 -64.65
C GLY A 18 -23.09 -21.04 -63.96
N VAL A 19 -24.08 -20.19 -64.22
CA VAL A 19 -24.28 -18.91 -63.52
C VAL A 19 -24.68 -19.12 -62.06
N LEU A 20 -25.46 -20.16 -61.76
CA LEU A 20 -25.83 -20.53 -60.38
C LEU A 20 -24.62 -21.03 -59.57
N VAL A 21 -23.72 -21.78 -60.21
CA VAL A 21 -22.48 -22.28 -59.59
C VAL A 21 -21.44 -21.17 -59.42
N LEU A 22 -21.46 -20.14 -60.27
CA LEU A 22 -20.58 -18.96 -60.12
C LEU A 22 -21.04 -17.96 -59.04
N ALA A 23 -22.28 -18.07 -58.55
CA ALA A 23 -22.85 -17.20 -57.52
C ALA A 23 -22.66 -17.72 -56.09
N MET A 24 -21.99 -18.86 -55.89
CA MET A 24 -21.63 -19.35 -54.56
C MET A 24 -20.41 -18.58 -54.05
N VAL A 25 -20.62 -17.37 -53.52
CA VAL A 25 -19.66 -16.75 -52.61
C VAL A 25 -19.66 -17.63 -51.36
N ALA A 26 -18.55 -18.32 -51.10
CA ALA A 26 -18.34 -18.95 -49.81
C ALA A 26 -18.24 -17.84 -48.77
N THR A 27 -19.33 -17.55 -48.06
CA THR A 27 -19.36 -16.56 -47.00
C THR A 27 -18.73 -17.19 -45.75
N ALA A 28 -17.59 -16.67 -45.33
CA ALA A 28 -16.87 -17.15 -44.15
C ALA A 28 -17.54 -16.64 -42.86
N ALA A 29 -17.22 -17.28 -41.73
CA ALA A 29 -17.47 -16.70 -40.43
C ALA A 29 -16.67 -15.39 -40.28
N PRO A 30 -17.16 -14.42 -39.50
CA PRO A 30 -16.46 -13.16 -39.35
C PRO A 30 -15.16 -13.38 -38.58
N VAL A 31 -14.19 -12.50 -38.77
CA VAL A 31 -12.91 -12.56 -38.05
C VAL A 31 -12.70 -11.25 -37.31
N ILE A 32 -12.39 -11.35 -36.02
CA ILE A 32 -11.96 -10.21 -35.21
C ILE A 32 -10.55 -9.83 -35.65
N THR A 33 -10.42 -8.69 -36.32
CA THR A 33 -9.17 -8.19 -36.91
C THR A 33 -8.35 -7.35 -35.94
N SER A 34 -9.00 -6.72 -34.97
CA SER A 34 -8.33 -6.01 -33.88
C SER A 34 -9.09 -6.15 -32.57
N HIS A 35 -8.35 -6.12 -31.48
CA HIS A 35 -8.85 -6.15 -30.12
C HIS A 35 -7.91 -5.30 -29.27
N GLU A 36 -8.44 -4.39 -28.48
CA GLU A 36 -7.64 -3.52 -27.64
C GLU A 36 -8.40 -3.08 -26.38
N ASN A 37 -7.63 -2.65 -25.37
CA ASN A 37 -8.17 -1.98 -24.20
C ASN A 37 -7.34 -0.73 -23.88
N ASN A 38 -7.95 0.23 -23.18
CA ASN A 38 -7.32 1.51 -22.86
C ASN A 38 -6.16 1.44 -21.85
N VAL A 39 -5.90 0.29 -21.21
CA VAL A 39 -4.86 0.11 -20.18
C VAL A 39 -3.60 -0.53 -20.75
N THR A 40 -3.73 -1.66 -21.45
CA THR A 40 -2.61 -2.47 -21.96
C THR A 40 -2.59 -2.61 -23.48
N GLY A 41 -3.52 -1.99 -24.20
CA GLY A 41 -3.64 -2.09 -25.66
C GLY A 41 -4.12 -3.48 -26.09
N ALA A 42 -3.44 -4.10 -27.05
CA ALA A 42 -3.80 -5.42 -27.60
C ALA A 42 -3.34 -6.62 -26.75
N ARG A 43 -3.03 -6.41 -25.46
CA ARG A 43 -2.61 -7.51 -24.58
C ARG A 43 -3.83 -8.23 -24.00
N GLU A 44 -3.79 -9.55 -24.02
CA GLU A 44 -4.83 -10.41 -23.43
C GLU A 44 -4.86 -10.30 -21.91
N HIS A 45 -3.70 -10.12 -21.27
CA HIS A 45 -3.61 -9.95 -19.82
C HIS A 45 -3.65 -8.48 -19.43
N VAL A 46 -4.61 -8.12 -18.58
CA VAL A 46 -4.86 -6.74 -18.13
C VAL A 46 -4.79 -6.67 -16.60
N PRO A 47 -3.63 -6.30 -16.03
CA PRO A 47 -3.53 -6.04 -14.59
C PRO A 47 -4.17 -4.68 -14.29
N LEU A 48 -5.04 -4.66 -13.28
CA LEU A 48 -5.80 -3.49 -12.86
C LEU A 48 -5.69 -3.27 -11.37
N ASP A 49 -5.71 -2.01 -10.95
CA ASP A 49 -5.96 -1.65 -9.56
C ASP A 49 -7.46 -1.65 -9.28
N TYR A 50 -7.83 -1.89 -8.02
CA TYR A 50 -9.22 -1.85 -7.58
C TYR A 50 -9.93 -0.56 -8.00
N GLY A 51 -11.16 -0.67 -8.50
CA GLY A 51 -11.95 0.48 -8.92
C GLY A 51 -11.59 1.04 -10.30
N THR A 52 -10.70 0.38 -11.05
CA THR A 52 -10.32 0.86 -12.39
C THR A 52 -11.43 0.60 -13.40
N THR A 53 -11.71 1.62 -14.22
CA THR A 53 -12.64 1.52 -15.36
C THR A 53 -11.86 1.25 -16.63
N VAL A 54 -12.21 0.18 -17.34
CA VAL A 54 -11.58 -0.25 -18.58
C VAL A 54 -12.55 -0.15 -19.73
N LEU A 55 -12.08 0.39 -20.85
CA LEU A 55 -12.76 0.38 -22.14
C LEU A 55 -12.12 -0.68 -23.02
N PHE A 56 -12.90 -1.68 -23.43
CA PHE A 56 -12.55 -2.69 -24.39
C PHE A 56 -13.14 -2.34 -25.75
N SER A 57 -12.37 -2.57 -26.82
CA SER A 57 -12.79 -2.32 -28.20
C SER A 57 -12.34 -3.48 -29.09
N ALA A 58 -13.15 -3.81 -30.09
CA ALA A 58 -12.82 -4.80 -31.11
C ALA A 58 -13.29 -4.34 -32.49
N ALA A 59 -12.65 -4.84 -33.56
CA ALA A 59 -13.11 -4.63 -34.92
C ALA A 59 -13.18 -5.96 -35.68
N ALA A 60 -14.19 -6.11 -36.53
CA ALA A 60 -14.36 -7.28 -37.40
C ALA A 60 -14.08 -6.88 -38.86
N ASP A 61 -13.72 -7.87 -39.68
CA ASP A 61 -13.52 -7.72 -41.13
C ASP A 61 -14.82 -7.47 -41.92
N GLU A 62 -15.97 -7.74 -41.31
CA GLU A 62 -17.29 -7.55 -41.88
C GLU A 62 -18.34 -7.06 -40.85
N SER A 63 -19.57 -6.84 -41.31
CA SER A 63 -20.67 -6.42 -40.42
C SER A 63 -21.15 -7.58 -39.56
N VAL A 64 -21.13 -7.39 -38.25
CA VAL A 64 -21.45 -8.42 -37.25
C VAL A 64 -22.40 -7.89 -36.18
N THR A 65 -23.05 -8.80 -35.48
CA THR A 65 -23.68 -8.53 -34.18
C THR A 65 -22.67 -8.78 -33.08
N TRP A 66 -22.45 -7.76 -32.25
CA TRP A 66 -21.55 -7.84 -31.10
C TRP A 66 -22.30 -8.35 -29.87
N THR A 67 -21.68 -9.23 -29.10
CA THR A 67 -22.13 -9.60 -27.76
C THR A 67 -20.95 -9.65 -26.82
N TRP A 68 -21.10 -9.13 -25.61
CA TRP A 68 -20.04 -9.09 -24.61
C TRP A 68 -20.46 -9.90 -23.40
N THR A 69 -19.55 -10.73 -22.87
CA THR A 69 -19.76 -11.47 -21.64
C THR A 69 -18.69 -11.16 -20.62
N LEU A 70 -19.07 -11.01 -19.35
CA LEU A 70 -18.17 -10.97 -18.20
C LEU A 70 -18.35 -12.28 -17.42
N ASP A 71 -17.29 -13.07 -17.32
CA ASP A 71 -17.30 -14.41 -16.71
C ASP A 71 -18.42 -15.32 -17.25
N GLY A 72 -18.67 -15.21 -18.56
CA GLY A 72 -19.73 -15.95 -19.25
C GLY A 72 -21.14 -15.38 -19.09
N VAL A 73 -21.32 -14.27 -18.37
CA VAL A 73 -22.61 -13.57 -18.23
C VAL A 73 -22.73 -12.47 -19.28
N ASP A 74 -23.76 -12.57 -20.13
CA ASP A 74 -24.07 -11.56 -21.16
C ASP A 74 -24.35 -10.18 -20.55
N GLN A 75 -23.67 -9.18 -21.10
CA GLN A 75 -23.77 -7.77 -20.69
C GLN A 75 -24.80 -7.00 -21.53
N SER A 76 -25.42 -7.62 -22.53
CA SER A 76 -26.43 -7.01 -23.42
C SER A 76 -25.93 -5.75 -24.13
N VAL A 77 -24.66 -5.74 -24.52
CA VAL A 77 -24.02 -4.63 -25.24
C VAL A 77 -23.85 -5.00 -26.71
N PRO A 78 -24.64 -4.40 -27.64
CA PRO A 78 -24.61 -4.75 -29.06
C PRO A 78 -23.65 -3.89 -29.89
N HIS A 79 -22.57 -3.39 -29.28
CA HIS A 79 -21.61 -2.48 -29.92
C HIS A 79 -20.20 -3.07 -29.91
N ASP A 80 -19.33 -2.49 -30.73
CA ASP A 80 -17.92 -2.85 -30.88
C ASP A 80 -17.04 -2.46 -29.68
N ASN A 81 -17.63 -1.83 -28.66
CA ASN A 81 -16.97 -1.40 -27.44
C ASN A 81 -17.79 -1.75 -26.19
N TYR A 82 -17.07 -1.98 -25.09
CA TYR A 82 -17.63 -2.33 -23.79
C TYR A 82 -16.81 -1.68 -22.68
N THR A 83 -17.48 -0.99 -21.76
CA THR A 83 -16.85 -0.36 -20.60
C THR A 83 -17.30 -1.06 -19.33
N HIS A 84 -16.35 -1.42 -18.47
CA HIS A 84 -16.64 -2.00 -17.16
C HIS A 84 -15.74 -1.42 -16.07
N THR A 85 -16.30 -1.23 -14.88
CA THR A 85 -15.56 -0.83 -13.68
C THR A 85 -15.44 -2.04 -12.76
N PHE A 86 -14.20 -2.49 -12.52
CA PHE A 86 -13.93 -3.62 -11.64
C PHE A 86 -13.90 -3.13 -10.20
N THR A 87 -14.83 -3.62 -9.37
CA THR A 87 -14.96 -3.25 -7.95
C THR A 87 -15.27 -4.45 -7.06
N ALA A 88 -15.17 -5.68 -7.58
CA ALA A 88 -15.50 -6.88 -6.81
C ALA A 88 -14.32 -7.37 -5.95
N GLY A 89 -13.15 -6.75 -6.11
CA GLY A 89 -11.97 -7.00 -5.29
C GLY A 89 -11.01 -7.98 -5.94
N PHE A 90 -10.12 -8.59 -5.15
CA PHE A 90 -9.07 -9.44 -5.72
C PHE A 90 -9.62 -10.67 -6.41
N GLY A 91 -9.35 -10.77 -7.70
CA GLY A 91 -9.93 -11.81 -8.53
C GLY A 91 -9.43 -11.78 -9.96
N TYR A 92 -9.70 -12.89 -10.63
CA TYR A 92 -9.54 -13.02 -12.06
C TYR A 92 -10.91 -12.92 -12.72
N TYR A 93 -11.02 -12.08 -13.75
CA TYR A 93 -12.22 -11.93 -14.55
C TYR A 93 -11.91 -12.21 -16.01
N ALA A 94 -12.85 -12.79 -16.73
CA ALA A 94 -12.79 -13.01 -18.17
C ALA A 94 -13.79 -12.09 -18.88
N VAL A 95 -13.30 -11.16 -19.69
CA VAL A 95 -14.15 -10.39 -20.60
C VAL A 95 -14.02 -10.99 -21.98
N THR A 96 -15.13 -11.44 -22.55
CA THR A 96 -15.17 -12.05 -23.88
C THR A 96 -16.06 -11.23 -24.79
N VAL A 97 -15.57 -10.93 -26.00
CA VAL A 97 -16.35 -10.36 -27.10
C VAL A 97 -16.61 -11.44 -28.13
N ASN A 98 -17.85 -11.54 -28.61
CA ASN A 98 -18.21 -12.39 -29.74
C ASN A 98 -18.74 -11.53 -30.89
N ALA A 99 -18.20 -11.78 -32.08
CA ALA A 99 -18.64 -11.22 -33.35
C ALA A 99 -19.41 -12.30 -34.11
N THR A 100 -20.72 -12.10 -34.32
CA THR A 100 -21.59 -13.13 -34.95
C THR A 100 -22.24 -12.63 -36.24
N ASN A 101 -22.24 -13.46 -37.27
CA ASN A 101 -23.04 -13.30 -38.48
C ASN A 101 -23.82 -14.60 -38.81
N THR A 102 -24.45 -14.67 -39.98
CA THR A 102 -25.20 -15.86 -40.43
C THR A 102 -24.33 -17.08 -40.73
N ASN A 103 -23.02 -16.90 -40.87
CA ASN A 103 -22.05 -17.92 -41.27
C ASN A 103 -21.25 -18.48 -40.08
N GLY A 104 -21.25 -17.78 -38.94
CA GLY A 104 -20.61 -18.24 -37.71
C GLY A 104 -20.34 -17.13 -36.70
N THR A 105 -19.54 -17.48 -35.71
CA THR A 105 -19.12 -16.59 -34.62
C THR A 105 -17.62 -16.72 -34.42
N ASP A 106 -16.94 -15.59 -34.26
CA ASP A 106 -15.58 -15.51 -33.76
C ASP A 106 -15.56 -14.82 -32.40
N LEU A 107 -14.59 -15.18 -31.55
CA LEU A 107 -14.51 -14.71 -30.18
C LEU A 107 -13.10 -14.34 -29.76
N HIS A 108 -13.01 -13.36 -28.86
CA HIS A 108 -11.75 -12.97 -28.23
C HIS A 108 -11.97 -12.74 -26.73
N THR A 109 -11.00 -13.15 -25.90
CA THR A 109 -11.10 -13.06 -24.44
C THR A 109 -9.90 -12.35 -23.82
N TRP A 110 -10.17 -11.36 -22.98
CA TRP A 110 -9.19 -10.74 -22.09
C TRP A 110 -9.26 -11.38 -20.70
N GLY A 111 -8.08 -11.67 -20.15
CA GLY A 111 -7.90 -12.09 -18.77
C GLY A 111 -7.51 -10.92 -17.89
N ILE A 112 -8.41 -10.55 -16.98
CA ILE A 112 -8.28 -9.39 -16.12
C ILE A 112 -7.85 -9.83 -14.74
N TRP A 113 -6.84 -9.16 -14.21
CA TRP A 113 -6.35 -9.40 -12.85
C TRP A 113 -6.54 -8.14 -12.02
N GLU A 114 -7.56 -8.15 -11.15
CA GLU A 114 -7.84 -7.03 -10.24
C GLU A 114 -7.03 -7.21 -8.96
N ASN A 115 -6.21 -6.20 -8.64
CA ASN A 115 -5.47 -6.14 -7.37
C ASN A 115 -6.42 -5.80 -6.21
N ILE A 116 -6.01 -6.19 -4.99
CA ILE A 116 -6.73 -5.81 -3.76
C ILE A 116 -6.74 -4.29 -3.60
N GLU A 117 -7.84 -3.72 -3.11
CA GLU A 117 -7.86 -2.34 -2.60
C GLU A 117 -6.71 -2.15 -1.61
N THR A 118 -5.73 -1.32 -1.97
CA THR A 118 -4.59 -1.09 -1.06
C THR A 118 -5.11 -0.27 0.11
N SER A 119 -5.11 -0.86 1.31
CA SER A 119 -5.52 -0.16 2.53
C SER A 119 -4.74 1.15 2.68
N ALA A 120 -5.44 2.24 3.00
CA ALA A 120 -4.82 3.53 3.29
C ALA A 120 -4.02 3.55 4.61
N GLU A 121 -4.06 2.46 5.39
CA GLU A 121 -3.24 2.32 6.58
C GLU A 121 -1.79 2.02 6.21
N THR A 122 -0.93 3.02 6.38
CA THR A 122 0.51 2.85 6.29
C THR A 122 1.03 2.24 7.59
N VAL A 123 1.81 1.17 7.48
CA VAL A 123 2.60 0.68 8.61
C VAL A 123 3.61 1.79 8.96
N PRO A 124 3.66 2.27 10.22
CA PRO A 124 4.63 3.26 10.60
C PRO A 124 6.04 2.73 10.34
N THR A 125 6.84 3.50 9.61
CA THR A 125 8.24 3.17 9.37
C THR A 125 8.97 3.04 10.70
N PHE A 126 9.69 1.93 10.90
CA PHE A 126 10.61 1.81 12.03
C PHE A 126 11.66 2.90 11.93
N THR A 127 11.71 3.78 12.94
CA THR A 127 12.70 4.85 12.98
C THR A 127 14.01 4.33 13.55
N ASP A 128 15.04 4.22 12.70
CA ASP A 128 16.38 3.76 13.10
C ASP A 128 17.21 4.84 13.82
N THR A 129 16.59 5.95 14.25
CA THR A 129 17.28 7.10 14.84
C THR A 129 18.15 6.72 16.03
N SER A 130 17.63 5.93 16.97
CA SER A 130 18.40 5.48 18.14
C SER A 130 19.59 4.60 17.76
N TYR A 131 19.45 3.81 16.69
CA TYR A 131 20.52 2.97 16.17
C TYR A 131 21.61 3.80 15.51
N GLN A 132 21.24 4.80 14.69
CA GLN A 132 22.20 5.70 14.07
C GLN A 132 22.96 6.55 15.10
N MET A 133 22.28 7.08 16.12
CA MET A 133 22.94 7.80 17.22
C MET A 133 23.95 6.92 17.96
N LEU A 134 23.67 5.62 18.11
CA LEU A 134 24.60 4.68 18.72
C LEU A 134 25.83 4.49 17.83
N LEU A 135 25.64 4.31 16.52
CA LEU A 135 26.73 4.20 15.55
C LEU A 135 27.61 5.46 15.54
N ASP A 136 27.00 6.64 15.47
CA ASP A 136 27.70 7.92 15.48
C ASP A 136 28.54 8.10 16.76
N SER A 137 28.04 7.61 17.91
CA SER A 137 28.74 7.75 19.18
C SER A 137 30.00 6.88 19.33
N ILE A 138 30.03 5.75 18.62
CA ILE A 138 31.17 4.83 18.62
C ILE A 138 32.13 5.07 17.46
N ASP A 139 31.73 5.92 16.50
CA ASP A 139 32.58 6.32 15.38
C ASP A 139 33.75 7.18 15.85
N TYR A 140 34.83 7.22 15.07
CA TYR A 140 36.10 7.82 15.52
C TYR A 140 36.12 9.36 15.36
N PRO A 141 36.42 10.13 16.42
CA PRO A 141 36.77 9.70 17.78
C PRO A 141 35.53 9.37 18.63
N PRO A 142 35.56 8.27 19.41
CA PRO A 142 34.41 7.85 20.19
C PRO A 142 34.04 8.89 21.25
N ASN A 143 32.75 9.22 21.35
CA ASN A 143 32.24 10.20 22.30
C ASN A 143 31.31 9.56 23.34
N MET A 144 31.78 9.47 24.58
CA MET A 144 31.02 8.89 25.69
C MET A 144 29.76 9.70 26.05
N GLU A 145 29.77 11.01 25.80
CA GLU A 145 28.57 11.85 26.01
C GLU A 145 27.48 11.48 25.01
N ASP A 146 27.84 11.34 23.74
CA ASP A 146 26.89 10.99 22.68
C ASP A 146 26.43 9.55 22.82
N PHE A 147 27.29 8.65 23.30
CA PHE A 147 26.93 7.28 23.62
C PHE A 147 25.89 7.22 24.74
N GLY A 148 26.10 7.99 25.82
CA GLY A 148 25.12 8.11 26.91
C GLY A 148 23.77 8.66 26.45
N LYS A 149 23.78 9.65 25.55
CA LYS A 149 22.56 10.19 24.93
C LYS A 149 21.87 9.16 24.04
N ALA A 150 22.62 8.44 23.20
CA ALA A 150 22.09 7.41 22.31
C ALA A 150 21.40 6.27 23.09
N MET A 151 22.01 5.81 24.19
CA MET A 151 21.41 4.79 25.05
C MET A 151 20.12 5.26 25.75
N ALA A 152 20.07 6.53 26.18
CA ALA A 152 18.89 7.10 26.84
C ALA A 152 17.78 7.48 25.86
N HIS A 153 18.11 7.73 24.59
CA HIS A 153 17.20 8.24 23.55
C HIS A 153 15.86 7.49 23.45
N PRO A 154 15.78 6.15 23.34
CA PRO A 154 14.50 5.45 23.23
C PRO A 154 13.59 5.66 24.45
N PHE A 155 14.18 5.75 25.65
CA PHE A 155 13.42 5.95 26.87
C PHE A 155 12.98 7.41 27.06
N VAL A 156 13.83 8.36 26.67
CA VAL A 156 13.50 9.79 26.68
C VAL A 156 12.44 10.11 25.63
N GLN A 157 12.43 9.45 24.48
CA GLN A 157 11.35 9.61 23.50
C GLN A 157 10.00 9.16 24.05
N MET A 158 9.97 8.10 24.87
CA MET A 158 8.72 7.57 25.43
C MET A 158 8.25 8.33 26.68
N LEU A 159 9.17 8.68 27.59
CA LEU A 159 8.86 9.21 28.93
C LEU A 159 9.23 10.70 29.10
N GLY A 160 9.89 11.29 28.12
CA GLY A 160 10.42 12.65 28.21
C GLY A 160 11.47 12.80 29.32
N VAL A 161 11.57 14.02 29.83
CA VAL A 161 12.53 14.41 30.90
C VAL A 161 12.31 13.61 32.21
N ILE A 162 11.10 13.07 32.41
CA ILE A 162 10.74 12.30 33.61
C ILE A 162 11.55 11.00 33.70
N PHE A 163 12.06 10.47 32.58
CA PHE A 163 12.99 9.34 32.57
C PHE A 163 14.16 9.51 33.55
N TYR A 164 14.78 10.70 33.56
CA TYR A 164 15.89 11.00 34.46
C TYR A 164 15.47 11.06 35.93
N LEU A 165 14.22 11.42 36.23
CA LEU A 165 13.68 11.37 37.59
C LEU A 165 13.50 9.94 38.08
N PHE A 166 13.14 9.00 37.21
CA PHE A 166 13.05 7.58 37.59
C PHE A 166 14.42 6.97 37.86
N ILE A 167 15.40 7.20 36.98
CA ILE A 167 16.73 6.61 37.12
C ILE A 167 17.53 7.24 38.25
N PHE A 168 17.56 8.58 38.36
CA PHE A 168 18.37 9.26 39.37
C PHE A 168 17.56 9.67 40.59
N GLY A 169 16.33 10.13 40.40
CA GLY A 169 15.50 10.66 41.49
C GLY A 169 15.04 9.60 42.48
N ILE A 170 14.57 8.43 42.01
CA ILE A 170 14.08 7.37 42.91
C ILE A 170 15.21 6.80 43.79
N PRO A 171 16.36 6.36 43.26
CA PRO A 171 17.45 5.86 44.10
C PRO A 171 17.97 6.92 45.07
N LEU A 172 18.04 8.19 44.62
CA LEU A 172 18.45 9.32 45.45
C LEU A 172 17.46 9.54 46.61
N LEU A 173 16.16 9.53 46.34
CA LEU A 173 15.12 9.62 47.37
C LEU A 173 15.17 8.43 48.34
N MET A 174 15.37 7.20 47.84
CA MET A 174 15.55 6.02 48.69
C MET A 174 16.78 6.14 49.59
N MET A 175 17.89 6.68 49.07
CA MET A 175 19.11 6.90 49.86
C MET A 175 18.82 7.83 51.05
N TYR A 176 18.12 8.95 50.81
CA TYR A 176 17.78 9.90 51.88
C TYR A 176 16.84 9.31 52.94
N ILE A 177 15.84 8.53 52.52
CA ILE A 177 14.91 7.90 53.48
C ILE A 177 15.64 6.91 54.41
N ARG A 178 16.70 6.25 53.93
CA ARG A 178 17.38 5.17 54.66
C ARG A 178 18.54 5.64 55.55
N GLN A 179 18.95 6.90 55.49
CA GLN A 179 20.09 7.41 56.27
C GLN A 179 19.72 7.73 57.72
N ASP A 180 20.45 7.21 58.71
CA ASP A 180 20.12 7.42 60.13
C ASP A 180 20.35 8.86 60.63
N ASN A 181 21.31 9.60 60.07
CA ASN A 181 21.59 10.99 60.44
C ASN A 181 21.34 11.92 59.25
N MET A 182 20.39 12.85 59.42
CA MET A 182 19.93 13.75 58.35
C MET A 182 20.78 15.01 58.17
N THR A 183 21.67 15.30 59.11
CA THR A 183 22.48 16.53 59.09
C THR A 183 23.47 16.53 57.93
N LEU A 184 24.16 15.42 57.73
CA LEU A 184 25.18 15.26 56.67
C LEU A 184 24.57 15.29 55.25
N PRO A 185 23.51 14.52 54.95
CA PRO A 185 22.91 14.50 53.62
C PRO A 185 22.27 15.86 53.24
N THR A 186 21.62 16.53 54.20
CA THR A 186 20.99 17.84 53.96
C THR A 186 22.02 18.93 53.68
N THR A 187 23.13 18.95 54.44
CA THR A 187 24.21 19.91 54.24
C THR A 187 24.93 19.69 52.91
N LEU A 188 25.15 18.42 52.51
CA LEU A 188 25.72 18.09 51.20
C LEU A 188 24.79 18.51 50.05
N LEU A 189 23.49 18.22 50.14
CA LEU A 189 22.52 18.62 49.11
C LEU A 189 22.50 20.15 48.93
N LEU A 190 22.43 20.91 50.03
CA LEU A 190 22.41 22.37 50.00
C LEU A 190 23.71 22.96 49.45
N LEU A 191 24.86 22.45 49.89
CA LEU A 191 26.15 23.03 49.58
C LEU A 191 26.62 22.63 48.18
N PHE A 192 26.62 21.34 47.85
CA PHE A 192 27.03 20.88 46.53
C PHE A 192 25.97 21.10 45.47
N GLY A 193 24.68 20.90 45.79
CA GLY A 193 23.60 21.09 44.82
C GLY A 193 23.51 22.53 44.31
N SER A 194 23.65 23.51 45.21
CA SER A 194 23.61 24.93 44.84
C SER A 194 24.80 25.36 43.97
N ILE A 195 25.99 24.79 44.19
CA ILE A 195 27.20 25.11 43.41
C ILE A 195 27.19 24.39 42.06
N ILE A 196 26.81 23.12 42.02
CA ILE A 196 26.86 22.26 40.83
C ILE A 196 25.89 22.75 39.75
N ILE A 197 24.72 23.31 40.11
CA ILE A 197 23.78 23.84 39.12
C ILE A 197 24.41 24.93 38.23
N PHE A 198 25.22 25.83 38.79
CA PHE A 198 25.86 26.89 38.01
C PHE A 198 27.02 26.40 37.13
N MET A 199 27.53 25.20 37.40
CA MET A 199 28.62 24.59 36.64
C MET A 199 28.10 23.68 35.51
N LEU A 200 26.81 23.34 35.52
CA LEU A 200 26.20 22.47 34.52
C LEU A 200 25.76 23.25 33.26
N PRO A 201 25.88 22.64 32.06
CA PRO A 201 25.31 23.19 30.84
C PRO A 201 23.79 23.42 30.97
N PRO A 202 23.21 24.42 30.26
CA PRO A 202 21.81 24.83 30.44
C PRO A 202 20.79 23.69 30.34
N GLN A 203 21.04 22.72 29.46
CA GLN A 203 20.19 21.55 29.25
C GLN A 203 20.07 20.63 30.50
N TRP A 204 21.10 20.59 31.34
CA TRP A 204 21.14 19.75 32.55
C TRP A 204 20.69 20.48 33.82
N GLN A 205 20.61 21.81 33.78
CA GLN A 205 20.22 22.62 34.95
C GLN A 205 18.78 22.33 35.39
N ILE A 206 17.87 22.13 34.45
CA ILE A 206 16.45 21.82 34.74
C ILE A 206 16.34 20.47 35.47
N ILE A 207 17.07 19.46 34.98
CA ILE A 207 17.09 18.12 35.59
C ILE A 207 17.72 18.18 36.98
N ALA A 208 18.86 18.88 37.13
CA ALA A 208 19.53 19.06 38.42
C ALA A 208 18.64 19.80 39.43
N GLY A 209 17.90 20.83 39.00
CA GLY A 209 16.92 21.53 39.82
C GLY A 209 15.79 20.62 40.28
N ALA A 210 15.24 19.80 39.39
CA ALA A 210 14.19 18.84 39.73
C ALA A 210 14.66 17.74 40.70
N LEU A 211 15.91 17.28 40.57
CA LEU A 211 16.49 16.31 41.52
C LEU A 211 16.74 16.93 42.89
N MET A 212 17.16 18.21 42.94
CA MET A 212 17.31 18.91 44.20
C MET A 212 16.00 19.08 44.95
N THR A 213 14.92 19.48 44.27
CA THR A 213 13.61 19.62 44.90
C THR A 213 13.11 18.26 45.42
N LEU A 214 13.31 17.18 44.68
CA LEU A 214 13.01 15.81 45.14
C LEU A 214 13.85 15.39 46.35
N GLY A 215 15.14 15.72 46.38
CA GLY A 215 16.00 15.49 47.54
C GLY A 215 15.48 16.20 48.79
N PHE A 216 15.07 17.47 48.65
CA PHE A 216 14.42 18.23 49.72
C PHE A 216 13.11 17.60 50.20
N VAL A 217 12.27 17.13 49.28
CA VAL A 217 11.02 16.42 49.63
C VAL A 217 11.31 15.14 50.42
N GLY A 218 12.33 14.37 50.02
CA GLY A 218 12.76 13.17 50.75
C GLY A 218 13.19 13.47 52.20
N ILE A 219 13.93 14.56 52.39
CA ILE A 219 14.33 15.06 53.72
C ILE A 219 13.10 15.47 54.54
N LEU A 220 12.20 16.28 53.98
CA LEU A 220 10.98 16.71 54.68
C LEU A 220 10.09 15.52 55.09
N PHE A 221 9.93 14.53 54.20
CA PHE A 221 9.17 13.33 54.49
C PHE A 221 9.76 12.53 55.65
N LYS A 222 11.09 12.40 55.70
CA LYS A 222 11.76 11.69 56.80
C LYS A 222 11.63 12.45 58.12
N LEU A 223 11.80 13.77 58.13
CA LEU A 223 11.58 14.60 59.33
C LEU A 223 10.15 14.48 59.86
N TYR A 224 9.16 14.49 58.98
CA TYR A 224 7.75 14.29 59.34
C TYR A 224 7.57 12.94 60.04
N LYS A 225 8.10 11.87 59.45
CA LYS A 225 7.98 10.50 59.98
C LYS A 225 8.73 10.30 61.30
N GLU A 226 9.87 10.96 61.50
CA GLU A 226 10.62 10.91 62.76
C GLU A 226 9.92 11.68 63.88
N ARG A 227 9.15 12.72 63.56
CA ARG A 227 8.36 13.48 64.53
C ARG A 227 7.15 12.70 65.06
N GLU A 228 6.58 11.81 64.24
CA GLU A 228 5.44 10.96 64.63
C GLU A 228 5.85 9.74 65.47
N ARG A 229 7.16 9.51 65.67
CA ARG A 229 7.71 8.36 66.40
C ARG A 229 8.17 8.75 67.80
#